data_AF-A0A5K0WCI7-F1
#
_entry.id   AF-A0A5K0WCI7-F1
#
_cell.length_a   1.000
_cell.length_b   1.000
_cell.length_c   1.000
_cell.angle_alpha   90.00
_cell.angle_beta   90.00
_cell.angle_gamma   90.00
#
_symmetry.space_group_name_H-M   'P 1'
#
loop_
_entity.id
_entity.type
_entity.pdbx_description
1 polymer ?
#
loop_
_entity_poly.entity_id
_entity_poly.type
_entity_poly.pdbx_seq_one_letter_code
_entity_poly.pdbx_strand_id
1 'polypeptide(L)'
;KLGRRGTGSRSFPRISFSFSFSTASAARTVVGMGSSGDGGRGALIVLEGLDRCGKTSQSTRLFSFLQEQGFSVESWRFPDRTTSVGGVISSYLANASELDDHTVHLLFSANRWEK
;
A
#
# COMPACT_ATOMS: atom_id res chain seq x y z
N LYS A 1 22.30 -37.46 26.03
CA LYS A 1 22.62 -37.20 24.60
C LYS A 1 21.32 -36.87 23.87
N LEU A 2 20.89 -35.60 23.88
CA LEU A 2 19.75 -35.02 23.14
C LEU A 2 19.75 -33.52 23.52
N GLY A 3 19.74 -32.49 22.68
CA GLY A 3 19.74 -32.27 21.24
C GLY A 3 19.55 -30.75 21.12
N ARG A 4 20.59 -30.01 20.74
CA ARG A 4 20.59 -28.54 20.68
C ARG A 4 19.53 -28.04 19.68
N ARG A 5 18.62 -27.16 20.11
CA ARG A 5 17.71 -26.44 19.20
C ARG A 5 18.52 -25.41 18.43
N GLY A 6 18.66 -25.63 17.12
CA GLY A 6 19.28 -24.68 16.20
C GLY A 6 18.42 -23.43 16.04
N THR A 7 19.04 -22.26 16.18
CA THR A 7 18.50 -20.96 15.80
C THR A 7 18.54 -20.87 14.27
N GLY A 8 17.51 -21.40 13.61
CA GLY A 8 17.33 -21.26 12.17
C GLY A 8 16.90 -19.83 11.84
N SER A 9 17.85 -18.99 11.44
CA SER A 9 17.56 -17.72 10.76
C SER A 9 16.83 -18.06 9.46
N ARG A 10 15.51 -17.86 9.45
CA ARG A 10 14.69 -18.01 8.24
C ARG A 10 14.96 -16.80 7.35
N SER A 11 15.83 -17.01 6.36
CA SER A 11 15.99 -16.11 5.21
C SER A 11 14.68 -16.08 4.44
N PHE A 12 13.97 -14.94 4.49
CA PHE A 12 12.86 -14.68 3.59
C PHE A 12 13.42 -14.24 2.23
N PRO A 13 12.92 -14.77 1.11
CA PRO A 13 13.36 -14.34 -0.21
C PRO A 13 13.14 -12.84 -0.37
N ARG A 14 14.22 -12.10 -0.68
CA ARG A 14 14.13 -10.72 -1.14
C ARG A 14 13.47 -10.75 -2.52
N ILE A 15 12.18 -10.44 -2.58
CA ILE A 15 11.52 -10.10 -3.84
C ILE A 15 12.12 -8.76 -4.28
N SER A 16 13.01 -8.82 -5.26
CA SER A 16 13.56 -7.63 -5.92
C SER A 16 12.56 -7.21 -6.99
N PHE A 17 11.81 -6.14 -6.73
CA PHE A 17 11.09 -5.44 -7.78
C PHE A 17 12.09 -4.52 -8.49
N SER A 18 12.49 -4.88 -9.70
CA SER A 18 13.18 -3.95 -10.59
C SER A 18 12.11 -3.15 -11.33
N PHE A 19 11.82 -1.94 -10.83
CA PHE A 19 11.09 -0.96 -11.61
C PHE A 19 12.11 -0.23 -12.49
N SER A 20 12.11 -0.55 -13.78
CA SER A 20 12.79 0.28 -14.78
C SER A 20 11.94 1.52 -14.99
N PHE A 21 12.25 2.59 -14.26
CA PHE A 21 11.80 3.91 -14.65
C PHE A 21 12.66 4.31 -15.84
N SER A 22 12.04 4.58 -16.99
CA SER A 22 12.74 5.14 -18.15
C SER A 22 13.27 6.50 -17.76
N THR A 23 14.49 6.57 -17.22
CA THR A 23 15.23 7.81 -17.12
C THR A 23 15.66 8.17 -18.52
N ALA A 24 14.87 9.02 -19.18
CA ALA A 24 15.37 9.75 -20.33
C ALA A 24 16.62 10.51 -19.85
N SER A 25 17.78 10.02 -20.31
CA SER A 25 19.10 10.50 -19.97
C SER A 25 19.27 11.96 -20.41
N ALA A 26 19.63 12.85 -19.49
CA ALA A 26 20.86 13.64 -19.59
C ALA A 26 21.03 14.57 -18.38
N ALA A 27 22.20 14.46 -17.76
CA ALA A 27 22.96 15.52 -17.10
C ALA A 27 22.41 16.18 -15.80
N ARG A 28 23.24 16.04 -14.75
CA ARG A 28 23.72 17.07 -13.82
C ARG A 28 22.69 18.06 -13.23
N THR A 29 22.58 17.98 -11.90
CA THR A 29 22.31 19.04 -10.93
C THR A 29 22.09 20.45 -11.49
N VAL A 30 20.83 20.90 -11.47
CA VAL A 30 20.46 22.30 -11.23
C VAL A 30 19.23 22.31 -10.33
N VAL A 31 19.37 22.90 -9.14
CA VAL A 31 18.28 23.31 -8.27
C VAL A 31 17.42 24.30 -9.05
N GLY A 32 16.13 23.99 -9.26
CA GLY A 32 15.24 24.81 -10.08
C GLY A 32 13.80 24.77 -9.59
N MET A 33 13.45 25.78 -8.80
CA MET A 33 12.07 26.17 -8.48
C MET A 33 11.38 26.59 -9.78
N GLY A 34 10.21 26.04 -10.11
CA GLY A 34 9.48 26.46 -11.31
C GLY A 34 8.30 25.57 -11.68
N SER A 35 7.10 26.01 -11.30
CA SER A 35 5.83 25.66 -11.94
C SER A 35 5.91 25.82 -13.45
N SER A 36 5.43 24.84 -14.24
CA SER A 36 4.62 25.01 -15.47
C SER A 36 4.52 23.69 -16.27
N GLY A 37 3.33 23.07 -16.23
CA GLY A 37 2.55 22.99 -17.48
C GLY A 37 2.73 21.84 -18.47
N ASP A 38 3.27 20.67 -18.10
CA ASP A 38 3.00 19.44 -18.87
C ASP A 38 2.56 18.30 -17.92
N GLY A 39 1.25 18.26 -17.70
CA GLY A 39 0.57 17.58 -16.58
C GLY A 39 0.44 16.07 -16.77
N GLY A 40 1.57 15.36 -16.72
CA GLY A 40 1.58 13.90 -16.68
C GLY A 40 0.75 13.37 -15.51
N ARG A 41 -0.20 12.46 -15.79
CA ARG A 41 -1.01 11.80 -14.75
C ARG A 41 -0.10 10.99 -13.83
N GLY A 42 -0.40 11.00 -12.52
CA GLY A 42 0.29 10.14 -11.56
C GLY A 42 0.03 8.65 -11.79
N ALA A 43 0.86 7.80 -11.15
CA ALA A 43 0.68 6.35 -11.17
C ALA A 43 -0.16 5.88 -9.96
N LEU A 44 -1.05 4.92 -10.17
CA LEU A 44 -1.76 4.21 -9.10
C LEU A 44 -1.09 2.85 -8.87
N ILE A 45 -0.48 2.68 -7.69
CA ILE A 45 0.17 1.43 -7.29
C ILE A 45 -0.69 0.75 -6.23
N VAL A 46 -1.15 -0.47 -6.50
CA VAL A 46 -1.97 -1.26 -5.58
C VAL A 46 -1.18 -2.47 -5.07
N LEU A 47 -1.19 -2.66 -3.75
CA LEU A 47 -0.54 -3.78 -3.06
C LEU A 47 -1.60 -4.75 -2.53
N GLU A 48 -1.74 -5.90 -3.18
CA GLU A 48 -2.70 -6.95 -2.83
C GLU A 48 -2.02 -8.19 -2.21
N GLY A 49 -2.82 -9.04 -1.56
CA GLY A 49 -2.36 -10.31 -1.01
C GLY A 49 -3.10 -10.78 0.24
N LEU A 50 -2.76 -11.98 0.70
CA LEU A 50 -3.38 -12.64 1.86
C LEU A 50 -3.16 -11.90 3.18
N ASP A 51 -3.90 -12.27 4.23
CA ASP A 51 -3.68 -11.71 5.57
C ASP A 51 -2.24 -11.93 6.03
N ARG A 52 -1.68 -10.92 6.72
CA ARG A 52 -0.31 -10.90 7.27
C ARG A 52 0.83 -11.14 6.26
N CYS A 53 0.60 -11.01 4.94
CA CYS A 53 1.69 -11.11 3.94
C CYS A 53 2.63 -9.87 3.89
N GLY A 54 2.38 -8.86 4.73
CA GLY A 54 3.27 -7.69 4.86
C GLY A 54 2.90 -6.47 4.01
N LYS A 55 1.68 -6.40 3.45
CA LYS A 55 1.20 -5.27 2.62
C LYS A 55 1.45 -3.90 3.26
N THR A 56 1.03 -3.72 4.51
CA THR A 56 1.20 -2.44 5.24
C THR A 56 2.68 -2.06 5.36
N SER A 57 3.55 -3.01 5.68
CA SER A 57 4.98 -2.75 5.81
C SER A 57 5.60 -2.36 4.47
N GLN A 58 5.19 -3.01 3.38
CA GLN A 58 5.69 -2.70 2.04
C GLN A 58 5.12 -1.38 1.51
N SER A 59 3.85 -1.06 1.75
CA SER A 59 3.25 0.21 1.32
C SER A 59 3.91 1.39 2.02
N THR A 60 4.19 1.29 3.33
CA THR A 60 4.89 2.35 4.08
C THR A 60 6.32 2.54 3.57
N ARG A 61 7.07 1.45 3.30
CA ARG A 61 8.42 1.54 2.74
C ARG A 61 8.45 2.16 1.35
N LEU A 62 7.51 1.78 0.49
CA LEU A 62 7.38 2.33 -0.85
C LEU A 62 7.04 3.82 -0.80
N PHE A 63 6.12 4.22 0.09
CA PHE A 63 5.75 5.62 0.31
C PHE A 63 6.96 6.46 0.70
N SER A 64 7.71 6.04 1.74
CA SER A 64 8.92 6.76 2.19
C SER A 64 9.97 6.84 1.08
N PHE A 65 10.23 5.73 0.38
CA PHE A 65 11.17 5.71 -0.74
C PHE A 65 10.80 6.73 -1.83
N LEU A 66 9.55 6.75 -2.29
CA LEU A 66 9.11 7.67 -3.34
C LEU A 66 9.14 9.14 -2.86
N GLN A 67 8.78 9.39 -1.59
CA GLN A 67 8.89 10.72 -1.00
C GLN A 67 10.35 11.21 -0.92
N GLU A 68 11.28 10.33 -0.53
CA GLU A 68 12.73 10.61 -0.51
C GLU A 68 13.29 10.89 -1.91
N GLN A 69 12.70 10.30 -2.96
CA GLN A 69 13.05 10.62 -4.36
C GLN A 69 12.41 11.93 -4.86
N GLY A 70 11.63 12.63 -4.03
CA GLY A 70 11.01 13.92 -4.37
C GLY A 70 9.70 13.82 -5.13
N PHE A 71 9.06 12.65 -5.21
CA PHE A 71 7.74 12.51 -5.82
C PHE A 71 6.63 13.02 -4.87
N SER A 72 5.56 13.59 -5.45
CA SER A 72 4.30 13.79 -4.73
C SER A 72 3.58 12.44 -4.62
N VAL A 73 3.34 11.99 -3.39
CA VAL A 73 2.80 10.65 -3.11
C VAL A 73 1.74 10.75 -2.04
N GLU A 74 0.65 10.00 -2.22
CA GLU A 74 -0.39 9.83 -1.22
C GLU A 74 -0.57 8.35 -0.89
N SER A 75 -0.87 8.05 0.37
CA SER A 75 -1.11 6.68 0.85
C SER A 75 -2.58 6.47 1.10
N TRP A 76 -3.13 5.43 0.48
CA TRP A 76 -4.53 5.05 0.59
C TRP A 76 -4.62 3.62 1.12
N ARG A 77 -5.59 3.37 2.01
CA ARG A 77 -5.78 2.05 2.62
C ARG A 77 -7.26 1.74 2.73
N PHE A 78 -7.63 0.56 2.26
CA PHE A 78 -9.01 0.07 2.29
C PHE A 78 -9.14 -1.22 3.12
N PRO A 79 -10.27 -1.44 3.80
CA PRO A 79 -11.33 -0.45 4.02
C PRO A 79 -10.86 0.70 4.94
N ASP A 80 -11.34 1.92 4.70
CA ASP A 80 -11.19 3.02 5.65
C ASP A 80 -12.22 2.81 6.77
N ARG A 81 -11.75 2.36 7.93
CA ARG A 81 -12.60 2.04 9.09
C ARG A 81 -13.02 3.27 9.90
N THR A 82 -12.61 4.48 9.50
CA THR A 82 -12.95 5.72 10.23
C THR A 82 -14.28 6.32 9.78
N THR A 83 -14.79 5.93 8.61
CA THR A 83 -16.08 6.38 8.10
C THR A 83 -17.23 5.59 8.72
N SER A 84 -18.47 6.10 8.59
CA SER A 84 -19.65 5.38 9.08
C SER A 84 -19.81 4.01 8.42
N VAL A 85 -19.58 3.91 7.11
CA VAL A 85 -19.57 2.63 6.37
C VAL A 85 -18.42 1.74 6.85
N GLY A 86 -17.24 2.34 7.05
CA GLY A 86 -16.07 1.67 7.61
C GLY A 86 -16.30 1.05 8.98
N GLY A 87 -17.07 1.72 9.84
CA GLY A 87 -17.48 1.22 11.15
C GLY A 87 -18.32 -0.06 11.03
N VAL A 88 -19.31 -0.07 10.12
CA VAL A 88 -20.15 -1.25 9.86
C VAL A 88 -19.30 -2.42 9.34
N ILE A 89 -18.41 -2.18 8.38
CA ILE A 89 -17.46 -3.19 7.88
C ILE A 89 -16.57 -3.73 9.01
N SER A 90 -16.09 -2.84 9.89
CA SER A 90 -15.24 -3.25 11.01
C SER A 90 -15.96 -4.18 11.99
N SER A 91 -17.25 -3.92 12.29
CA SER A 91 -18.07 -4.78 13.13
C SER A 91 -18.31 -6.16 12.52
N TYR A 92 -18.58 -6.22 11.21
CA TYR A 92 -18.71 -7.49 10.48
C TYR A 92 -17.42 -8.32 10.54
N LEU A 93 -16.26 -7.71 10.23
CA LEU A 93 -14.96 -8.40 10.28
C LEU A 93 -14.57 -8.85 11.68
N ALA A 94 -15.11 -8.22 12.73
CA ALA A 94 -14.92 -8.60 14.12
C ALA A 94 -15.93 -9.65 14.61
N ASN A 95 -16.83 -10.13 13.75
CA ASN A 95 -17.97 -10.99 14.09
C ASN A 95 -18.87 -10.38 15.19
N ALA A 96 -18.94 -9.05 15.27
CA ALA A 96 -19.76 -8.32 16.23
C ALA A 96 -21.17 -8.00 15.69
N SER A 97 -21.37 -8.16 14.38
CA SER A 97 -22.64 -7.96 13.69
C SER A 97 -22.82 -8.97 12.57
N GLU A 98 -23.98 -9.61 12.52
CA GLU A 98 -24.38 -10.44 11.38
C GLU A 98 -24.89 -9.53 10.25
N LEU A 99 -24.29 -9.65 9.07
CA LEU A 99 -24.73 -8.99 7.84
C LEU A 99 -24.71 -10.01 6.72
N ASP A 100 -25.65 -9.86 5.79
CA ASP A 100 -25.68 -10.65 4.58
C ASP A 100 -24.42 -10.41 3.72
N ASP A 101 -23.88 -11.48 3.14
CA ASP A 101 -22.61 -11.46 2.40
C ASP A 101 -22.68 -10.58 1.14
N HIS A 102 -23.86 -10.47 0.50
CA HIS A 102 -24.04 -9.55 -0.63
C HIS A 102 -24.04 -8.10 -0.14
N THR A 103 -24.66 -7.83 1.01
CA THR A 103 -24.69 -6.50 1.62
C THR A 103 -23.30 -6.03 1.99
N VAL A 104 -22.50 -6.85 2.69
CA VAL A 104 -21.14 -6.45 3.09
C VAL A 104 -20.24 -6.21 1.87
N HIS A 105 -20.39 -7.00 0.80
CA HIS A 105 -19.65 -6.81 -0.44
C HIS A 105 -19.92 -5.43 -1.08
N LEU A 106 -21.19 -5.00 -1.08
CA LEU A 106 -21.56 -3.67 -1.56
C LEU A 106 -21.02 -2.56 -0.66
N LEU A 107 -21.00 -2.76 0.67
CA LEU A 107 -20.42 -1.79 1.60
C LEU A 107 -18.91 -1.62 1.38
N PHE A 108 -18.17 -2.70 1.11
CA PHE A 108 -16.76 -2.60 0.73
C PHE A 108 -16.54 -1.78 -0.54
N SER A 109 -17.46 -1.89 -1.51
CA SER A 109 -17.42 -1.08 -2.74
C SER A 109 -17.76 0.38 -2.46
N ALA A 110 -18.79 0.65 -1.65
CA ALA A 110 -19.19 2.00 -1.25
C ALA A 110 -18.08 2.73 -0.47
N ASN A 111 -17.38 2.04 0.43
CA ASN A 111 -16.27 2.60 1.20
C ASN A 111 -15.07 3.04 0.34
N ARG A 112 -14.92 2.47 -0.86
CA ARG A 112 -13.93 2.93 -1.85
C ARG A 112 -14.38 4.17 -2.61
N TRP A 113 -15.70 4.32 -2.83
CA TRP A 113 -16.29 5.42 -3.58
C TRP A 113 -16.45 6.71 -2.77
N GLU A 114 -16.57 6.63 -1.45
CA GLU A 114 -16.70 7.81 -0.57
C GLU A 114 -15.38 8.55 -0.32
N LYS A 115 -14.26 8.03 -0.85
CA LYS A 115 -12.90 8.46 -0.59
C LYS A 115 -12.23 9.02 -1.83
#